data_AF-A0A358D8M9-F1
#
_entry.id   AF-A0A358D8M9-F1
#
_cell.length_a   1.000
_cell.length_b   1.000
_cell.length_c   1.000
_cell.angle_alpha   90.00
_cell.angle_beta   90.00
_cell.angle_gamma   90.00
#
_symmetry.space_group_name_H-M   'P 1'
#
loop_
_entity.id
_entity.type
_entity.pdbx_description
1 polymer ?
#
loop_
_entity_poly.entity_id
_entity_poly.type
_entity_poly.pdbx_seq_one_letter_code
_entity_poly.pdbx_strand_id
1 'polypeptide(L)'
;MHRLTRDEARRIAVRAQLLDADRPGDVVEVAEQLGSIKIDPTVTIAPAEQTAFWSRIGWGYEPGQLKKAVEDDRLLFEFDGRFFASSLMPDMVALMRARQLRAASREYLEANAAFRKDVLARLRAEGPLLASEIPDTSVVQRSNESGWYGSNQVPRMLELLSVIGEVAVVRRENRQRVWDLAERLYGPDDGSITAEEAEERLQQRRLHAAGIARQKSPWSEVGMAGEPAEVEGSAWKWR
;
A
#
# COMPACT_ATOMS: atom_id res chain seq x y z
N MET A 1 -3.37 1.27 31.12
CA MET A 1 -4.52 2.06 30.63
C MET A 1 -4.21 3.53 30.88
N HIS A 2 -3.95 4.28 29.81
CA HIS A 2 -3.60 5.70 29.91
C HIS A 2 -4.85 6.58 30.00
N ARG A 3 -4.75 7.68 30.74
CA ARG A 3 -5.75 8.76 30.74
C ARG A 3 -5.09 9.99 30.18
N LEU A 4 -5.61 10.47 29.05
CA LEU A 4 -5.03 11.56 28.29
C LEU A 4 -6.00 12.74 28.25
N THR A 5 -5.47 13.93 28.44
CA THR A 5 -6.16 15.17 28.04
C THR A 5 -6.29 15.24 26.52
N ARG A 6 -7.19 16.09 26.02
CA ARG A 6 -7.33 16.31 24.57
C ARG A 6 -6.06 16.84 23.92
N ASP A 7 -5.28 17.63 24.66
CA ASP A 7 -4.03 18.21 24.16
C ASP A 7 -2.89 17.19 24.12
N GLU A 8 -2.80 16.29 25.10
CA GLU A 8 -1.85 15.17 25.05
C GLU A 8 -2.14 14.24 23.88
N ALA A 9 -3.40 13.84 23.71
CA ALA A 9 -3.83 13.01 22.57
C ALA A 9 -3.50 13.67 21.22
N ARG A 10 -3.73 14.99 21.09
CA ARG A 10 -3.37 15.74 19.88
C ARG A 10 -1.85 15.75 19.64
N ARG A 11 -1.05 15.99 20.68
CA ARG A 11 0.42 15.99 20.56
C ARG A 11 0.95 14.63 20.13
N ILE A 12 0.40 13.54 20.68
CA ILE A 12 0.76 12.18 20.27
C ILE A 12 0.48 11.98 18.78
N ALA A 13 -0.73 12.32 18.31
CA ALA A 13 -1.10 12.16 16.90
C ALA A 13 -0.22 13.01 15.96
N VAL A 14 0.06 14.27 16.31
CA VAL A 14 0.88 15.17 15.48
C VAL A 14 2.33 14.68 15.38
N ARG A 15 2.91 14.25 16.51
CA ARG A 15 4.29 13.71 16.55
C ARG A 15 4.42 12.42 15.76
N ALA A 16 3.50 11.49 15.96
CA ALA A 16 3.49 10.22 15.22
C ALA A 16 3.37 10.42 13.70
N GLN A 17 2.80 11.56 13.27
CA GLN A 17 2.69 11.95 11.87
C GLN A 17 3.90 12.73 11.35
N LEU A 18 4.96 12.96 12.14
CA LEU A 18 6.16 13.74 11.77
C LEU A 18 5.83 15.19 11.39
N LEU A 19 4.87 15.80 12.10
CA LEU A 19 4.40 17.16 11.85
C LEU A 19 4.78 18.13 12.97
N ASP A 20 5.73 17.76 13.83
CA ASP A 20 6.30 18.68 14.81
C ASP A 20 7.61 19.31 14.29
N ALA A 21 8.40 19.88 15.19
CA ALA A 21 9.60 20.62 14.80
C ALA A 21 10.77 19.71 14.42
N ASP A 22 10.74 18.43 14.84
CA ASP A 22 11.79 17.47 14.53
C ASP A 22 11.49 16.84 13.16
N ARG A 23 12.37 17.09 12.20
CA ARG A 23 12.11 16.72 10.80
C ARG A 23 12.90 15.48 10.42
N PRO A 24 12.25 14.50 9.77
CA PRO A 24 12.93 13.32 9.25
C PRO A 24 13.96 13.71 8.19
N GLY A 25 15.03 12.92 8.09
CA GLY A 25 16.15 13.15 7.19
C GLY A 25 15.86 12.77 5.74
N ASP A 26 14.99 11.78 5.51
CA ASP A 26 14.69 11.29 4.16
C ASP A 26 13.29 10.66 4.00
N VAL A 27 12.99 10.24 2.77
CA VAL A 27 11.72 9.63 2.38
C VAL A 27 11.50 8.23 2.99
N VAL A 28 12.56 7.51 3.30
CA VAL A 28 12.50 6.16 3.88
C VAL A 28 12.08 6.28 5.34
N GLU A 29 12.69 7.19 6.10
CA GLU A 29 12.31 7.48 7.48
C GLU A 29 10.84 7.90 7.59
N VAL A 30 10.37 8.75 6.68
CA VAL A 30 8.94 9.10 6.60
C VAL A 30 8.07 7.88 6.31
N ALA A 31 8.44 7.04 5.35
CA ALA A 31 7.67 5.86 4.98
C ALA A 31 7.62 4.80 6.10
N GLU A 32 8.74 4.61 6.80
CA GLU A 32 8.85 3.76 7.97
C GLU A 32 7.89 4.20 9.08
N GLN A 33 7.87 5.50 9.39
CA GLN A 33 7.01 6.05 10.44
C GLN A 33 5.54 6.01 10.06
N LEU A 34 5.17 6.47 8.86
CA LEU A 34 3.76 6.59 8.46
C LEU A 34 3.11 5.27 8.07
N GLY A 35 3.91 4.26 7.71
CA GLY A 35 3.45 2.94 7.31
C GLY A 35 2.74 2.88 5.95
N SER A 36 2.24 4.01 5.42
CA SER A 36 1.80 4.12 4.02
C SER A 36 1.71 5.58 3.58
N ILE A 37 2.06 5.86 2.33
CA ILE A 37 1.86 7.17 1.69
C ILE A 37 0.84 7.01 0.57
N LYS A 38 -0.29 7.73 0.66
CA LYS A 38 -1.30 7.70 -0.39
C LYS A 38 -0.74 8.29 -1.68
N ILE A 39 -0.93 7.56 -2.78
CA ILE A 39 -0.78 8.09 -4.12
C ILE A 39 -2.10 8.72 -4.51
N ASP A 40 -2.10 10.03 -4.73
CA ASP A 40 -3.25 10.71 -5.30
C ASP A 40 -2.81 11.43 -6.57
N PRO A 41 -3.19 10.89 -7.74
CA PRO A 41 -2.67 11.41 -8.99
C PRO A 41 -3.36 12.74 -9.36
N THR A 42 -4.32 13.25 -8.57
CA THR A 42 -4.94 14.57 -8.80
C THR A 42 -3.94 15.70 -8.56
N VAL A 43 -3.70 16.54 -9.57
CA VAL A 43 -2.57 17.49 -9.59
C VAL A 43 -3.02 18.95 -9.80
N THR A 44 -3.77 19.50 -8.85
CA THR A 44 -4.07 20.95 -8.87
C THR A 44 -2.83 21.79 -8.57
N ILE A 45 -1.93 21.31 -7.71
CA ILE A 45 -0.67 22.00 -7.33
C ILE A 45 0.49 21.00 -7.36
N ALA A 46 0.41 19.96 -6.53
CA ALA A 46 1.32 18.82 -6.52
C ALA A 46 0.54 17.57 -6.09
N PRO A 47 0.96 16.35 -6.49
CA PRO A 47 0.36 15.11 -6.01
C PRO A 47 0.44 14.98 -4.49
N ALA A 48 -0.47 14.19 -3.90
CA ALA A 48 -0.50 13.99 -2.45
C ALA A 48 0.78 13.31 -1.93
N GLU A 49 1.31 12.35 -2.68
CA GLU A 49 2.56 11.66 -2.35
C GLU A 49 3.75 12.63 -2.26
N GLN A 50 3.78 13.67 -3.09
CA GLN A 50 4.84 14.68 -3.06
C GLN A 50 4.65 15.65 -1.89
N THR A 51 3.41 16.09 -1.68
CA THR A 51 3.06 17.04 -0.61
C THR A 51 3.28 16.42 0.78
N ALA A 52 3.05 15.10 0.91
CA ALA A 52 3.24 14.37 2.17
C ALA A 52 4.70 14.39 2.63
N PHE A 53 5.66 14.17 1.73
CA PHE A 53 7.09 14.24 2.06
C PHE A 53 7.56 15.68 2.29
N TRP A 54 7.19 16.61 1.39
CA TRP A 54 7.54 18.02 1.54
C TRP A 54 7.09 18.61 2.88
N SER A 55 5.88 18.27 3.35
CA SER A 55 5.35 18.81 4.60
C SER A 55 6.10 18.34 5.86
N ARG A 56 6.91 17.27 5.74
CA ARG A 56 7.64 16.65 6.86
C ARG A 56 9.12 16.96 6.80
N ILE A 57 9.75 16.70 5.66
CA ILE A 57 11.19 16.93 5.41
C ILE A 57 11.45 18.43 5.16
N GLY A 58 10.55 19.10 4.43
CA GLY A 58 10.70 20.50 4.05
C GLY A 58 11.69 20.73 2.92
N TRP A 59 12.47 21.81 3.03
CA TRP A 59 13.29 22.35 1.93
C TRP A 59 14.33 21.37 1.36
N GLY A 60 14.73 20.35 2.12
CA GLY A 60 15.64 19.30 1.65
C GLY A 60 14.96 18.21 0.81
N TYR A 61 13.64 18.25 0.64
CA TYR A 61 12.89 17.31 -0.17
C TYR A 61 12.84 17.71 -1.63
N GLU A 62 13.25 16.80 -2.50
CA GLU A 62 13.16 16.91 -3.95
C GLU A 62 12.38 15.72 -4.52
N PRO A 63 11.44 15.91 -5.48
CA PRO A 63 10.60 14.83 -6.01
C PRO A 63 11.36 13.60 -6.53
N GLY A 64 12.60 13.79 -6.98
CA GLY A 64 13.49 12.72 -7.43
C GLY A 64 13.85 11.72 -6.33
N GLN A 65 13.81 12.11 -5.05
CA GLN A 65 14.13 11.23 -3.93
C GLN A 65 13.12 10.09 -3.79
N LEU A 66 11.81 10.40 -3.91
CA LEU A 66 10.77 9.36 -3.89
C LEU A 66 10.92 8.41 -5.07
N LYS A 67 11.16 8.96 -6.28
CA LYS A 67 11.37 8.15 -7.48
C LYS A 67 12.55 7.20 -7.30
N LYS A 68 13.70 7.73 -6.87
CA LYS A 68 14.91 6.93 -6.62
C LYS A 68 14.65 5.83 -5.58
N ALA A 69 13.98 6.16 -4.48
CA ALA A 69 13.71 5.20 -3.41
C ALA A 69 12.78 4.04 -3.84
N VAL A 70 11.85 4.30 -4.76
CA VAL A 70 10.90 3.29 -5.28
C VAL A 70 11.49 2.49 -6.45
N GLU A 71 12.09 3.19 -7.42
CA GLU A 71 12.45 2.61 -8.73
C GLU A 71 13.89 2.09 -8.77
N ASP A 72 14.82 2.80 -8.13
CA ASP A 72 16.26 2.50 -8.20
C ASP A 72 16.71 1.69 -6.97
N ASP A 73 16.47 2.20 -5.76
CA ASP A 73 17.01 1.64 -4.52
C ASP A 73 16.15 0.51 -3.93
N ARG A 74 14.88 0.41 -4.34
CA ARG A 74 13.90 -0.57 -3.82
C ARG A 74 13.70 -0.50 -2.30
N LEU A 75 13.84 0.69 -1.72
CA LEU A 75 13.57 0.96 -0.31
C LEU A 75 12.08 1.18 -0.06
N LEU A 76 11.34 1.60 -1.08
CA LEU A 76 9.89 1.72 -1.06
C LEU A 76 9.28 0.92 -2.22
N PHE A 77 8.02 0.53 -2.09
CA PHE A 77 7.27 -0.13 -3.17
C PHE A 77 5.83 0.36 -3.24
N GLU A 78 5.25 0.29 -4.44
CA GLU A 78 3.84 0.61 -4.67
C GLU A 78 2.97 -0.64 -4.50
N PHE A 79 1.91 -0.49 -3.70
CA PHE A 79 0.84 -1.47 -3.59
C PHE A 79 -0.49 -0.76 -3.34
N ASP A 80 -1.58 -1.20 -3.98
CA ASP A 80 -2.93 -0.67 -3.76
C ASP A 80 -3.02 0.88 -3.68
N GLY A 81 -2.39 1.58 -4.63
CA GLY A 81 -2.41 3.04 -4.69
C GLY A 81 -1.69 3.75 -3.54
N ARG A 82 -0.73 3.09 -2.90
CA ARG A 82 0.09 3.64 -1.81
C ARG A 82 1.55 3.22 -1.95
N PHE A 83 2.46 4.04 -1.44
CA PHE A 83 3.84 3.63 -1.22
C PHE A 83 4.02 3.10 0.21
N PHE A 84 4.80 2.03 0.33
CA PHE A 84 5.15 1.38 1.59
C PHE A 84 6.67 1.26 1.70
N ALA A 85 7.19 1.33 2.93
CA ALA A 85 8.59 0.97 3.19
C ALA A 85 8.80 -0.53 2.97
N SER A 86 9.95 -0.91 2.41
CA SER A 86 10.29 -2.31 2.10
C SER A 86 10.34 -3.21 3.35
N SER A 87 10.56 -2.64 4.54
CA SER A 87 10.48 -3.38 5.81
C SER A 87 9.10 -4.00 6.10
N LEU A 88 8.03 -3.45 5.53
CA LEU A 88 6.66 -3.97 5.67
C LEU A 88 6.36 -5.10 4.68
N MET A 89 7.24 -5.32 3.70
CA MET A 89 7.01 -6.23 2.59
C MET A 89 6.79 -7.68 3.03
N PRO A 90 7.56 -8.28 3.97
CA PRO A 90 7.33 -9.67 4.38
C PRO A 90 5.93 -9.89 4.97
N ASP A 91 5.48 -8.99 5.85
CA ASP A 91 4.15 -9.08 6.46
C ASP A 91 3.05 -8.85 5.39
N MET A 92 3.25 -7.91 4.47
CA MET A 92 2.30 -7.66 3.39
C MET A 92 2.18 -8.84 2.42
N VAL A 93 3.29 -9.49 2.05
CA VAL A 93 3.31 -10.67 1.20
C VAL A 93 2.59 -11.84 1.87
N ALA A 94 2.81 -12.06 3.18
CA ALA A 94 2.09 -13.08 3.94
C ALA A 94 0.56 -12.86 3.90
N LEU A 95 0.10 -11.61 3.98
CA LEU A 95 -1.32 -11.26 3.82
C LEU A 95 -1.84 -11.41 2.39
N MET A 96 -1.03 -11.08 1.38
CA MET A 96 -1.39 -11.29 -0.03
C MET A 96 -1.60 -12.77 -0.34
N ARG A 97 -0.69 -13.63 0.12
CA ARG A 97 -0.78 -15.09 -0.04
C ARG A 97 -2.01 -15.70 0.61
N ALA A 98 -2.36 -15.23 1.81
CA ALA A 98 -3.55 -15.71 2.53
C ALA A 98 -4.87 -15.07 2.05
N ARG A 99 -4.81 -14.13 1.10
CA ARG A 99 -5.95 -13.32 0.70
C ARG A 99 -7.08 -14.17 0.13
N GLN A 100 -8.25 -14.07 0.76
CA GLN A 100 -9.48 -14.63 0.22
C GLN A 100 -10.19 -13.61 -0.66
N LEU A 101 -10.21 -13.88 -1.97
CA LEU A 101 -10.97 -13.07 -2.92
C LEU A 101 -12.48 -13.28 -2.73
N ARG A 102 -13.24 -12.20 -2.92
CA ARG A 102 -14.71 -12.25 -3.01
C ARG A 102 -15.13 -13.16 -4.17
N ALA A 103 -16.29 -13.82 -4.04
CA ALA A 103 -16.81 -14.79 -5.02
C ALA A 103 -16.70 -14.29 -6.47
N ALA A 104 -17.24 -13.10 -6.78
CA ALA A 104 -17.18 -12.54 -8.13
C ALA A 104 -15.75 -12.33 -8.69
N SER A 105 -14.77 -12.02 -7.84
CA SER A 105 -13.37 -11.89 -8.28
C SER A 105 -12.73 -13.27 -8.51
N ARG A 106 -13.09 -14.26 -7.69
CA ARG A 106 -12.64 -15.65 -7.83
C ARG A 106 -13.20 -16.28 -9.11
N GLU A 107 -14.50 -16.21 -9.31
CA GLU A 107 -15.20 -16.67 -10.51
C GLU A 107 -14.63 -16.03 -11.78
N TYR A 108 -14.34 -14.72 -11.74
CA TYR A 108 -13.70 -14.02 -12.85
C TYR A 108 -12.31 -14.58 -13.17
N LEU A 109 -11.47 -14.84 -12.17
CA LEU A 109 -10.14 -15.41 -12.38
C LEU A 109 -10.20 -16.85 -12.89
N GLU A 110 -11.15 -17.65 -12.38
CA GLU A 110 -11.36 -19.03 -12.82
C GLU A 110 -11.82 -19.08 -14.29
N ALA A 111 -12.82 -18.27 -14.66
CA ALA A 111 -13.31 -18.18 -16.03
C ALA A 111 -12.21 -17.67 -17.00
N ASN A 112 -11.33 -16.77 -16.54
CA ASN A 112 -10.22 -16.22 -17.30
C ASN A 112 -8.86 -16.87 -16.98
N ALA A 113 -8.82 -18.14 -16.55
CA ALA A 113 -7.58 -18.81 -16.16
C ALA A 113 -6.52 -18.85 -17.28
N ALA A 114 -6.94 -19.02 -18.54
CA ALA A 114 -6.04 -18.95 -19.69
C ALA A 114 -5.45 -17.54 -19.87
N PHE A 115 -6.29 -16.50 -19.79
CA PHE A 115 -5.84 -15.10 -19.86
C PHE A 115 -4.85 -14.76 -18.73
N ARG A 116 -5.13 -15.19 -17.49
CA ARG A 116 -4.17 -15.04 -16.38
C ARG A 116 -2.82 -15.69 -16.71
N LYS A 117 -2.82 -16.90 -17.26
CA LYS A 117 -1.59 -17.62 -17.65
C LYS A 117 -0.83 -16.84 -18.74
N ASP A 118 -1.53 -16.31 -19.73
CA ASP A 118 -0.94 -15.52 -20.81
C ASP A 118 -0.25 -14.26 -20.26
N VAL A 119 -0.92 -13.52 -19.37
CA VAL A 119 -0.38 -12.32 -18.70
C VAL A 119 0.92 -12.67 -17.96
N LEU A 120 0.90 -13.69 -17.11
CA LEU A 120 2.08 -14.12 -16.34
C LEU A 120 3.21 -14.64 -17.23
N ALA A 121 2.88 -15.34 -18.33
CA ALA A 121 3.87 -15.83 -19.28
C ALA A 121 4.60 -14.69 -19.98
N ARG A 122 3.87 -13.63 -20.36
CA ARG A 122 4.47 -12.44 -20.99
C ARG A 122 5.36 -11.65 -20.04
N LEU A 123 4.90 -11.37 -18.82
CA LEU A 123 5.75 -10.71 -17.81
C LEU A 123 7.04 -11.51 -17.53
N ARG A 124 6.94 -12.84 -17.53
CA ARG A 124 8.12 -13.71 -17.38
C ARG A 124 9.09 -13.58 -18.56
N ALA A 125 8.58 -13.59 -19.79
CA ALA A 125 9.40 -13.61 -21.00
C ALA A 125 9.96 -12.23 -21.39
N GLU A 126 9.16 -11.18 -21.24
CA GLU A 126 9.44 -9.84 -21.75
C GLU A 126 9.90 -8.86 -20.66
N GLY A 127 9.70 -9.21 -19.39
CA GLY A 127 10.03 -8.34 -18.27
C GLY A 127 8.90 -7.38 -17.91
N PRO A 128 9.23 -6.23 -17.29
CA PRO A 128 8.24 -5.23 -16.91
C PRO A 128 7.47 -4.66 -18.11
N LEU A 129 6.14 -4.64 -18.04
CA LEU A 129 5.25 -4.16 -19.11
C LEU A 129 4.20 -3.17 -18.61
N LEU A 130 3.81 -2.24 -19.46
CA LEU A 130 2.58 -1.47 -19.31
C LEU A 130 1.36 -2.37 -19.59
N ALA A 131 0.22 -2.05 -18.96
CA ALA A 131 -1.03 -2.74 -19.24
C ALA A 131 -1.47 -2.61 -20.72
N SER A 132 -1.10 -1.53 -21.41
CA SER A 132 -1.38 -1.32 -22.83
C SER A 132 -0.57 -2.21 -23.76
N GLU A 133 0.55 -2.74 -23.28
CA GLU A 133 1.42 -3.63 -24.05
C GLU A 133 0.97 -5.09 -23.94
N ILE A 134 -0.04 -5.38 -23.12
CA ILE A 134 -0.59 -6.72 -22.91
C ILE A 134 -1.89 -6.89 -23.71
N PRO A 135 -1.96 -7.88 -24.62
CA PRO A 135 -3.20 -8.22 -25.30
C PRO A 135 -4.27 -8.68 -24.31
N ASP A 136 -5.49 -8.19 -24.48
CA ASP A 136 -6.65 -8.68 -23.75
C ASP A 136 -7.13 -10.00 -24.38
N THR A 137 -6.85 -11.13 -23.73
CA THR A 137 -7.32 -12.47 -24.13
C THR A 137 -8.47 -12.96 -23.24
N SER A 138 -9.15 -12.06 -22.52
CA SER A 138 -10.26 -12.41 -21.65
C SER A 138 -11.43 -13.03 -22.43
N VAL A 139 -11.97 -14.12 -21.89
CA VAL A 139 -13.15 -14.82 -22.42
C VAL A 139 -14.44 -14.34 -21.77
N VAL A 140 -14.35 -13.80 -20.55
CA VAL A 140 -15.46 -13.12 -19.87
C VAL A 140 -15.06 -11.73 -19.43
N GLN A 141 -15.99 -10.80 -19.63
CA GLN A 141 -15.88 -9.40 -19.28
C GLN A 141 -16.57 -9.18 -17.93
N ARG A 142 -15.93 -8.42 -17.02
CA ARG A 142 -16.58 -8.00 -15.79
C ARG A 142 -17.20 -6.61 -15.96
N SER A 143 -18.38 -6.41 -15.37
CA SER A 143 -19.08 -5.12 -15.41
C SER A 143 -18.18 -3.97 -14.94
N ASN A 144 -18.26 -2.86 -15.68
CA ASN A 144 -17.53 -1.62 -15.47
C ASN A 144 -18.43 -0.52 -14.90
N GLU A 145 -19.55 -0.87 -14.28
CA GLU A 145 -20.52 0.06 -13.66
C GLU A 145 -19.90 1.07 -12.70
N SER A 146 -18.77 0.73 -12.08
CA SER A 146 -18.06 1.62 -11.17
C SER A 146 -17.24 2.72 -11.86
N GLY A 147 -17.08 2.67 -13.19
CA GLY A 147 -16.33 3.66 -13.99
C GLY A 147 -14.81 3.59 -13.86
N TRP A 148 -14.28 2.72 -12.99
CA TRP A 148 -12.83 2.58 -12.75
C TRP A 148 -12.09 1.78 -13.83
N TYR A 149 -12.81 1.04 -14.67
CA TYR A 149 -12.24 0.20 -15.73
C TYR A 149 -12.88 0.52 -17.08
N GLY A 150 -12.06 0.49 -18.12
CA GLY A 150 -12.53 0.50 -19.50
C GLY A 150 -12.90 -0.90 -20.00
N SER A 151 -13.22 -1.02 -21.29
CA SER A 151 -13.52 -2.31 -21.92
C SER A 151 -12.35 -3.31 -21.84
N ASN A 152 -11.11 -2.82 -21.86
CA ASN A 152 -9.91 -3.65 -21.68
C ASN A 152 -9.85 -4.23 -20.25
N GLN A 153 -9.78 -5.56 -20.15
CA GLN A 153 -9.74 -6.30 -18.90
C GLN A 153 -8.34 -6.46 -18.30
N VAL A 154 -7.28 -6.14 -19.04
CA VAL A 154 -5.88 -6.27 -18.56
C VAL A 154 -5.62 -5.51 -17.26
N PRO A 155 -6.00 -4.22 -17.09
CA PRO A 155 -5.76 -3.51 -15.83
C PRO A 155 -6.44 -4.20 -14.64
N ARG A 156 -7.64 -4.75 -14.85
CA ARG A 156 -8.38 -5.49 -13.83
C ARG A 156 -7.68 -6.81 -13.48
N MET A 157 -7.21 -7.55 -14.48
CA MET A 157 -6.45 -8.78 -14.27
C MET A 157 -5.19 -8.48 -13.44
N LEU A 158 -4.39 -7.48 -13.84
CA LEU A 158 -3.17 -7.08 -13.13
C LEU A 158 -3.44 -6.64 -11.69
N GLU A 159 -4.51 -5.89 -11.43
CA GLU A 159 -4.88 -5.50 -10.06
C GLU A 159 -5.28 -6.70 -9.20
N LEU A 160 -6.05 -7.65 -9.74
CA LEU A 160 -6.41 -8.87 -9.02
C LEU A 160 -5.17 -9.72 -8.72
N LEU A 161 -4.28 -9.88 -9.69
CA LEU A 161 -3.01 -10.59 -9.52
C LEU A 161 -2.11 -9.89 -8.50
N SER A 162 -2.16 -8.56 -8.42
CA SER A 162 -1.36 -7.81 -7.46
C SER A 162 -1.85 -7.98 -6.03
N VAL A 163 -3.17 -7.97 -5.82
CA VAL A 163 -3.78 -8.17 -4.50
C VAL A 163 -3.49 -9.56 -3.91
N ILE A 164 -3.22 -10.57 -4.76
CA ILE A 164 -2.81 -11.92 -4.35
C ILE A 164 -1.30 -12.17 -4.45
N GLY A 165 -0.50 -11.14 -4.75
CA GLY A 165 0.96 -11.22 -4.73
C GLY A 165 1.61 -11.94 -5.90
N GLU A 166 0.96 -12.02 -7.06
CA GLU A 166 1.54 -12.64 -8.28
C GLU A 166 2.24 -11.63 -9.20
N VAL A 167 1.75 -10.38 -9.22
CA VAL A 167 2.36 -9.27 -9.96
C VAL A 167 2.51 -8.05 -9.07
N ALA A 168 3.43 -7.17 -9.39
CA ALA A 168 3.67 -5.94 -8.65
C ALA A 168 3.92 -4.76 -9.58
N VAL A 169 3.67 -3.55 -9.08
CA VAL A 169 4.05 -2.32 -9.77
C VAL A 169 5.51 -2.04 -9.46
N VAL A 170 6.37 -2.08 -10.48
CA VAL A 170 7.82 -1.92 -10.30
C VAL A 170 8.32 -0.50 -10.59
N ARG A 171 7.54 0.31 -11.30
CA ARG A 171 7.81 1.73 -11.55
C ARG A 171 6.60 2.39 -12.20
N ARG A 172 6.70 3.69 -12.45
CA ARG A 172 5.72 4.39 -13.28
C ARG A 172 6.37 5.03 -14.50
N GLU A 173 5.70 4.90 -15.63
CA GLU A 173 5.97 5.73 -16.81
C GLU A 173 4.91 6.80 -16.89
N ASN A 174 5.32 8.05 -16.63
CA ASN A 174 4.40 9.15 -16.44
C ASN A 174 3.40 8.83 -15.32
N ARG A 175 2.18 8.44 -15.69
CA ARG A 175 1.08 8.09 -14.76
C ARG A 175 0.64 6.64 -14.89
N GLN A 176 1.30 5.88 -15.75
CA GLN A 176 0.97 4.50 -16.02
C GLN A 176 1.84 3.58 -15.17
N ARG A 177 1.20 2.59 -14.55
CA ARG A 177 1.89 1.55 -13.78
C ARG A 177 2.59 0.61 -14.76
N VAL A 178 3.86 0.35 -14.50
CA VAL A 178 4.63 -0.72 -15.14
C VAL A 178 4.62 -1.92 -14.20
N TRP A 179 4.22 -3.07 -14.72
CA TRP A 179 3.96 -4.28 -13.95
C TRP A 179 5.03 -5.31 -14.23
N ASP A 180 5.44 -6.06 -13.22
CA ASP A 180 6.30 -7.23 -13.35
C ASP A 180 5.82 -8.34 -12.41
N LEU A 181 6.44 -9.52 -12.48
CA LEU A 181 6.24 -10.59 -11.53
C LEU A 181 6.61 -10.13 -10.12
N ALA A 182 5.73 -10.41 -9.17
CA ALA A 182 5.92 -10.03 -7.77
C ALA A 182 7.21 -10.62 -7.18
N GLU A 183 7.58 -11.84 -7.55
CA GLU A 183 8.80 -12.52 -7.08
C GLU A 183 10.09 -11.75 -7.38
N ARG A 184 10.12 -10.94 -8.44
CA ARG A 184 11.28 -10.11 -8.80
C ARG A 184 11.40 -8.86 -7.92
N LEU A 185 10.30 -8.37 -7.37
CA LEU A 185 10.28 -7.21 -6.48
C LEU A 185 10.35 -7.59 -5.02
N TYR A 186 9.57 -8.59 -4.61
CA TYR A 186 9.42 -8.99 -3.22
C TYR A 186 10.48 -9.97 -2.74
N GLY A 187 11.17 -10.62 -3.68
CA GLY A 187 12.07 -11.73 -3.38
C GLY A 187 11.32 -13.01 -3.00
N PRO A 188 12.05 -14.06 -2.63
CA PRO A 188 11.44 -15.31 -2.20
C PRO A 188 10.73 -15.14 -0.85
N ASP A 189 9.48 -15.59 -0.80
CA ASP A 189 8.72 -15.77 0.44
C ASP A 189 8.96 -17.20 0.94
N ASP A 190 9.61 -17.34 2.09
CA ASP A 190 9.92 -18.64 2.69
C ASP A 190 8.74 -19.23 3.49
N GLY A 191 7.63 -18.51 3.61
CA GLY A 191 6.47 -18.97 4.34
C GLY A 191 6.60 -18.91 5.86
N SER A 192 7.64 -18.26 6.38
CA SER A 192 7.92 -18.20 7.81
C SER A 192 6.92 -17.36 8.60
N ILE A 193 6.32 -16.34 7.98
CA ILE A 193 5.37 -15.43 8.63
C ILE A 193 3.94 -15.87 8.29
N THR A 194 3.14 -16.17 9.31
CA THR A 194 1.71 -16.46 9.13
C THR A 194 0.91 -15.18 8.88
N ALA A 195 -0.28 -15.29 8.28
CA ALA A 195 -1.13 -14.12 8.05
C ALA A 195 -1.64 -13.47 9.35
N GLU A 196 -1.79 -14.26 10.43
CA GLU A 196 -2.17 -13.75 11.74
C GLU A 196 -1.04 -12.91 12.36
N GLU A 197 0.19 -13.46 12.39
CA GLU A 197 1.37 -12.72 12.87
C GLU A 197 1.65 -11.46 12.04
N ALA A 198 1.51 -11.53 10.72
CA ALA A 198 1.66 -10.39 9.83
C ALA A 198 0.63 -9.29 10.14
N GLU A 199 -0.63 -9.67 10.34
CA GLU A 199 -1.69 -8.71 10.66
C GLU A 199 -1.44 -8.07 12.04
N GLU A 200 -1.01 -8.83 13.04
CA GLU A 200 -0.64 -8.28 14.35
C GLU A 200 0.51 -7.27 14.26
N ARG A 201 1.57 -7.58 13.52
CA ARG A 201 2.70 -6.67 13.28
C ARG A 201 2.26 -5.40 12.56
N LEU A 202 1.45 -5.54 11.51
CA LEU A 202 0.92 -4.40 10.76
C LEU A 202 -0.03 -3.55 11.60
N GLN A 203 -0.82 -4.14 12.51
CA GLN A 203 -1.63 -3.39 13.47
C GLN A 203 -0.75 -2.52 14.40
N GLN A 204 0.37 -3.06 14.88
CA GLN A 204 1.34 -2.28 15.67
C GLN A 204 1.94 -1.15 14.83
N ARG A 205 2.32 -1.41 13.57
CA ARG A 205 2.84 -0.39 12.66
C ARG A 205 1.82 0.71 12.36
N ARG A 206 0.55 0.36 12.12
CA ARG A 206 -0.55 1.33 11.92
C ARG A 206 -0.80 2.18 13.16
N LEU A 207 -0.77 1.57 14.36
CA LEU A 207 -0.91 2.32 15.61
C LEU A 207 0.27 3.25 15.84
N HIS A 208 1.50 2.77 15.62
CA HIS A 208 2.72 3.58 15.71
C HIS A 208 2.65 4.81 14.80
N ALA A 209 2.20 4.62 13.55
CA ALA A 209 1.99 5.70 12.60
C ALA A 209 0.91 6.69 13.07
N ALA A 210 -0.20 6.20 13.60
CA ALA A 210 -1.29 7.05 14.08
C ALA A 210 -0.96 7.76 15.40
N GLY A 211 -0.09 7.17 16.22
CA GLY A 211 0.22 7.56 17.59
C GLY A 211 -0.91 7.22 18.57
N ILE A 212 -2.15 7.55 18.20
CA ILE A 212 -3.36 7.22 18.94
C ILE A 212 -4.49 6.93 17.94
N ALA A 213 -5.20 5.82 18.13
CA ALA A 213 -6.24 5.41 17.20
C ALA A 213 -7.46 4.82 17.91
N ARG A 214 -8.63 4.93 17.26
CA ARG A 214 -9.82 4.24 17.78
C ARG A 214 -9.60 2.74 17.65
N GLN A 215 -9.88 2.00 18.72
CA GLN A 215 -9.74 0.54 18.77
C GLN A 215 -10.49 -0.15 17.63
N LYS A 216 -11.70 0.33 17.32
CA LYS A 216 -12.52 -0.17 16.22
C LYS A 216 -12.76 0.95 15.21
N SER A 217 -12.01 0.92 14.11
CA SER A 217 -12.15 1.86 13.00
C SER A 217 -11.75 1.17 11.69
N PRO A 218 -12.58 1.26 10.64
CA PRO A 218 -12.23 0.73 9.32
C PRO A 218 -11.13 1.53 8.62
N TRP A 219 -10.71 2.67 9.20
CA TRP A 219 -9.70 3.54 8.60
C TRP A 219 -8.30 3.31 9.14
N SER A 220 -8.19 2.89 10.41
CA SER A 220 -6.90 2.69 11.07
C SER A 220 -6.61 1.22 11.33
N GLU A 221 -7.64 0.38 11.49
CA GLU A 221 -7.52 -1.08 11.59
C GLU A 221 -6.39 -1.51 12.54
N VAL A 222 -6.33 -0.90 13.72
CA VAL A 222 -5.27 -1.15 14.74
C VAL A 222 -5.62 -2.29 15.68
N GLY A 223 -6.85 -2.81 15.62
CA GLY A 223 -7.32 -3.92 16.46
C GLY A 223 -7.00 -3.74 17.95
N MET A 224 -6.16 -4.63 18.46
CA MET A 224 -5.69 -4.66 19.85
C MET A 224 -4.22 -4.24 20.00
N ALA A 225 -3.64 -3.56 19.01
CA ALA A 225 -2.28 -3.04 19.12
C ALA A 225 -2.12 -2.03 20.28
N GLY A 226 -0.91 -1.89 20.82
CA GLY A 226 -0.58 -0.95 21.90
C GLY A 226 -1.33 -1.12 23.22
N GLU A 227 -1.51 -0.03 23.96
CA GLU A 227 -2.15 0.00 25.28
C GLU A 227 -3.51 0.71 25.24
N PRO A 228 -4.52 0.27 26.02
CA PRO A 228 -5.78 1.01 26.10
C PRO A 228 -5.59 2.45 26.61
N ALA A 229 -6.29 3.41 25.98
CA ALA A 229 -6.31 4.80 26.41
C ALA A 229 -7.76 5.36 26.49
N GLU A 230 -7.96 6.29 27.43
CA GLU A 230 -9.13 7.15 27.54
C GLU A 230 -8.71 8.58 27.23
N VAL A 231 -9.50 9.29 26.41
CA VAL A 231 -9.27 10.70 26.08
C VAL A 231 -10.38 11.54 26.70
N GLU A 232 -10.01 12.58 27.42
CA GLU A 232 -10.93 13.51 28.06
C GLU A 232 -12.02 14.01 27.09
N GLY A 233 -13.29 13.86 27.49
CA GLY A 233 -14.44 14.25 26.68
C GLY A 233 -14.74 13.34 25.47
N SER A 234 -14.05 12.20 25.33
CA SER A 234 -14.33 11.19 24.31
C SER A 234 -15.00 9.95 24.93
N ALA A 235 -16.07 9.47 24.30
CA ALA A 235 -16.72 8.21 24.67
C ALA A 235 -16.12 6.98 23.93
N TRP A 236 -15.12 7.18 23.07
CA TRP A 236 -14.52 6.08 22.30
C TRP A 236 -13.41 5.38 23.08
N LYS A 237 -13.19 4.12 22.74
CA LYS A 237 -12.03 3.35 23.20
C LYS A 237 -10.85 3.63 22.28
N TRP A 238 -9.76 4.10 22.86
CA TRP A 238 -8.53 4.41 22.15
C TRP A 238 -7.45 3.38 22.45
N ARG A 239 -6.50 3.28 21.53
CA ARG A 239 -5.25 2.53 21.61
C ARG A 239 -4.11 3.50 21.38
#